data_AF-A0A942A7A3-F1
#
_entry.id   AF-A0A942A7A3-F1
#
_cell.length_a   1.000
_cell.length_b   1.000
_cell.length_c   1.000
_cell.angle_alpha   90.00
_cell.angle_beta   90.00
_cell.angle_gamma   90.00
#
_symmetry.space_group_name_H-M   'P 1'
#
loop_
_entity.id
_entity.type
_entity.pdbx_description
1 polymer ?
#
loop_
_entity_poly.entity_id
_entity_poly.type
_entity_poly.pdbx_seq_one_letter_code
_entity_poly.pdbx_strand_id
1 'polypeptide(L)'
;YPYPAAGMSFPDDKSFQKYGLNKGYTNAQRGDWRRENVNTLIRELKRTILLTKPWVRFGISPFGIYRNKKSTPDGSGSDTNGLQNYDDLYADILHWVKEGWIDYNMPQIYWEIDHPAADYITLIQWWNKNATLEGPHLYIGQDVARTMKASQLTRKMRYERALSKVKGNCFWPANELLWNNKGVADSLKRNYHRYPALIPAYTHMHNRAPQEVKKLKKEWTADGYMLHWKAEQSPTNPELASYFVVYRFEDKEPLDLSNPAKIVKITRNTRYLMPYDNGKKKYRYIVTAVDRFHNENTGKSIKVKL
;
A
#
# COMPACT_ATOMS: atom_id res chain seq x y z
N TYR A 1 6.24 -15.79 -14.61
CA TYR A 1 6.00 -16.86 -13.61
C TYR A 1 5.52 -18.07 -14.39
N PRO A 2 6.27 -19.19 -14.49
CA PRO A 2 5.74 -20.36 -15.19
C PRO A 2 4.63 -20.95 -14.32
N TYR A 3 3.38 -20.76 -14.74
CA TYR A 3 2.27 -21.48 -14.14
C TYR A 3 2.55 -22.97 -14.26
N PRO A 4 2.29 -23.77 -13.21
CA PRO A 4 2.35 -25.21 -13.33
C PRO A 4 1.46 -25.65 -14.50
N ALA A 5 2.05 -26.33 -15.48
CA ALA A 5 1.31 -26.95 -16.56
C ALA A 5 0.97 -28.37 -16.13
N ALA A 6 -0.31 -28.75 -16.27
CA ALA A 6 -0.77 -30.09 -15.89
C ALA A 6 0.08 -31.16 -16.61
N GLY A 7 0.59 -32.13 -15.83
CA GLY A 7 1.44 -33.20 -16.36
C GLY A 7 2.90 -32.82 -16.65
N MET A 8 3.30 -31.55 -16.44
CA MET A 8 4.70 -31.12 -16.62
C MET A 8 5.33 -30.76 -15.29
N SER A 9 6.44 -31.42 -14.96
CA SER A 9 7.28 -31.04 -13.84
C SER A 9 8.06 -29.75 -14.15
N PHE A 10 8.36 -28.97 -13.12
CA PHE A 10 9.31 -27.87 -13.27
C PHE A 10 10.72 -28.45 -13.51
N PRO A 11 11.42 -28.07 -14.60
CA PRO A 11 12.61 -28.77 -15.09
C PRO A 11 13.87 -28.39 -14.30
N ASP A 12 13.90 -28.74 -13.01
CA ASP A 12 14.98 -28.38 -12.08
C ASP A 12 15.78 -29.56 -11.55
N ASP A 13 15.64 -30.76 -12.12
CA ASP A 13 16.35 -31.97 -11.65
C ASP A 13 17.85 -31.76 -11.51
N LYS A 14 18.50 -31.19 -12.53
CA LYS A 14 19.95 -30.92 -12.50
C LYS A 14 20.33 -29.95 -11.39
N SER A 15 19.53 -28.90 -11.19
CA SER A 15 19.74 -27.91 -10.14
C SER A 15 19.50 -28.51 -8.75
N PHE A 16 18.46 -29.32 -8.59
CA PHE A 16 18.16 -29.99 -7.33
C PHE A 16 19.23 -31.00 -6.95
N GLN A 17 19.70 -31.82 -7.91
CA GLN A 17 20.79 -32.77 -7.69
C GLN A 17 22.07 -32.04 -7.29
N LYS A 18 22.41 -30.95 -7.96
CA LYS A 18 23.65 -30.20 -7.71
C LYS A 18 23.63 -29.36 -6.43
N TYR A 19 22.49 -28.75 -6.09
CA TYR A 19 22.43 -27.75 -5.00
C TYR A 19 21.50 -28.15 -3.86
N GLY A 20 20.41 -28.88 -4.14
CA GLY A 20 19.43 -29.30 -3.14
C GLY A 20 19.93 -30.47 -2.30
N LEU A 21 20.33 -31.57 -2.96
CA LEU A 21 20.86 -32.76 -2.26
C LEU A 21 22.11 -32.43 -1.44
N ASN A 22 23.01 -31.60 -1.99
CA ASN A 22 24.22 -31.15 -1.31
C ASN A 22 23.95 -30.27 -0.08
N LYS A 23 22.77 -29.63 0.00
CA LYS A 23 22.30 -28.90 1.18
C LYS A 23 21.55 -29.79 2.18
N GLY A 24 21.45 -31.10 1.93
CA GLY A 24 20.78 -32.06 2.80
C GLY A 24 19.28 -32.23 2.55
N TYR A 25 18.72 -31.61 1.51
CA TYR A 25 17.32 -31.86 1.14
C TYR A 25 17.16 -33.26 0.53
N THR A 26 16.11 -33.97 0.90
CA THR A 26 15.70 -35.21 0.23
C THR A 26 14.79 -34.92 -0.97
N ASN A 27 14.61 -35.89 -1.88
CA ASN A 27 13.66 -35.76 -2.99
C ASN A 27 12.23 -35.38 -2.52
N ALA A 28 11.81 -35.90 -1.37
CA ALA A 28 10.51 -35.56 -0.77
C ALA A 28 10.41 -34.08 -0.34
N GLN A 29 11.54 -33.44 -0.03
CA GLN A 29 11.64 -32.04 0.39
C GLN A 29 11.99 -31.10 -0.77
N ARG A 30 11.85 -31.54 -2.03
CA ARG A 30 12.15 -30.67 -3.19
C ARG A 30 11.30 -29.39 -3.17
N GLY A 31 10.05 -29.46 -2.72
CA GLY A 31 9.19 -28.28 -2.56
C GLY A 31 9.74 -27.28 -1.52
N ASP A 32 10.31 -27.78 -0.42
CA ASP A 32 10.95 -26.93 0.60
C ASP A 32 12.21 -26.27 0.04
N TRP A 33 13.02 -27.01 -0.71
CA TRP A 33 14.19 -26.46 -1.39
C TRP A 33 13.81 -25.35 -2.39
N ARG A 34 12.73 -25.54 -3.16
CA ARG A 34 12.21 -24.51 -4.06
C ARG A 34 11.78 -23.26 -3.30
N ARG A 35 11.04 -23.42 -2.19
CA ARG A 35 10.64 -22.31 -1.31
C ARG A 35 11.86 -21.58 -0.75
N GLU A 36 12.88 -22.31 -0.30
CA GLU A 36 14.10 -21.67 0.24
C GLU A 36 14.88 -20.88 -0.81
N ASN A 37 14.88 -21.31 -2.07
CA ASN A 37 15.47 -20.53 -3.15
C ASN A 37 14.73 -19.19 -3.35
N VAL A 38 13.40 -19.20 -3.30
CA VAL A 38 12.59 -17.97 -3.40
C VAL A 38 12.80 -17.10 -2.15
N ASN A 39 12.78 -17.69 -0.96
CA ASN A 39 13.07 -17.01 0.31
C ASN A 39 14.42 -16.28 0.26
N THR A 40 15.46 -16.97 -0.22
CA THR A 40 16.80 -16.39 -0.37
C THR A 40 16.75 -15.17 -1.28
N LEU A 41 16.10 -15.25 -2.45
CA LEU A 41 15.97 -14.13 -3.36
C LEU A 41 15.25 -12.93 -2.70
N ILE A 42 14.12 -13.17 -2.05
CA ILE A 42 13.33 -12.12 -1.39
C ILE A 42 14.13 -11.45 -0.25
N ARG A 43 14.81 -12.25 0.58
CA ARG A 43 15.69 -11.75 1.66
C ARG A 43 16.83 -10.90 1.13
N GLU A 44 17.54 -11.36 0.09
CA GLU A 44 18.67 -10.61 -0.48
C GLU A 44 18.24 -9.33 -1.21
N LEU A 45 17.06 -9.34 -1.86
CA LEU A 45 16.48 -8.11 -2.43
C LEU A 45 16.17 -7.09 -1.34
N LYS A 46 15.50 -7.50 -0.26
CA LYS A 46 15.21 -6.62 0.88
C LYS A 46 16.49 -6.07 1.50
N ARG A 47 17.47 -6.94 1.76
CA ARG A 47 18.77 -6.53 2.32
C ARG A 47 19.47 -5.50 1.43
N THR A 48 19.50 -5.73 0.13
CA THR A 48 20.12 -4.82 -0.85
C THR A 48 19.43 -3.45 -0.84
N ILE A 49 18.09 -3.43 -0.80
CA ILE A 49 17.31 -2.19 -0.71
C ILE A 49 17.63 -1.43 0.58
N LEU A 50 17.67 -2.13 1.73
CA LEU A 50 17.99 -1.50 3.01
C LEU A 50 19.38 -0.87 3.03
N LEU A 51 20.38 -1.56 2.46
CA LEU A 51 21.75 -1.06 2.38
C LEU A 51 21.92 0.09 1.38
N THR A 52 21.04 0.19 0.37
CA THR A 52 21.16 1.20 -0.69
C THR A 52 20.31 2.43 -0.41
N LYS A 53 19.02 2.25 -0.09
CA LYS A 53 18.02 3.29 0.15
C LYS A 53 16.94 2.75 1.13
N PRO A 54 17.15 2.85 2.45
CA PRO A 54 16.31 2.18 3.44
C PRO A 54 14.84 2.64 3.50
N TRP A 55 14.52 3.77 2.88
CA TRP A 55 13.15 4.28 2.77
C TRP A 55 12.38 3.77 1.53
N VAL A 56 13.03 3.00 0.65
CA VAL A 56 12.37 2.37 -0.48
C VAL A 56 11.63 1.13 0.04
N ARG A 57 10.32 1.09 -0.22
CA ARG A 57 9.46 -0.03 0.16
C ARG A 57 9.61 -1.16 -0.84
N PHE A 58 9.73 -2.37 -0.33
CA PHE A 58 9.74 -3.59 -1.12
C PHE A 58 8.46 -4.37 -0.82
N GLY A 59 7.69 -4.71 -1.84
CA GLY A 59 6.50 -5.53 -1.64
C GLY A 59 6.24 -6.46 -2.81
N ILE A 60 5.42 -7.47 -2.54
CA ILE A 60 5.12 -8.55 -3.48
C ILE A 60 3.60 -8.59 -3.71
N SER A 61 3.21 -8.84 -4.95
CA SER A 61 1.83 -9.12 -5.32
C SER A 61 1.67 -10.60 -5.65
N PRO A 62 1.41 -11.46 -4.64
CA PRO A 62 1.25 -12.89 -4.83
C PRO A 62 -0.12 -13.22 -5.43
N PHE A 63 -0.31 -14.49 -5.80
CA PHE A 63 -1.64 -14.98 -6.16
C PHE A 63 -2.61 -14.84 -4.98
N GLY A 64 -3.92 -14.78 -5.22
CA GLY A 64 -4.87 -14.51 -4.14
C GLY A 64 -5.05 -15.65 -3.13
N ILE A 65 -4.78 -16.90 -3.50
CA ILE A 65 -4.85 -18.06 -2.58
C ILE A 65 -3.46 -18.36 -2.03
N TYR A 66 -3.25 -18.21 -0.72
CA TYR A 66 -1.99 -18.62 -0.09
C TYR A 66 -1.87 -20.15 -0.05
N ARG A 67 -2.86 -20.79 0.58
CA ARG A 67 -3.07 -22.25 0.67
C ARG A 67 -4.56 -22.53 0.72
N ASN A 68 -4.99 -23.60 0.07
CA ASN A 68 -6.34 -24.13 0.22
C ASN A 68 -6.46 -24.86 1.57
N LYS A 69 -7.62 -24.79 2.22
CA LYS A 69 -7.89 -25.48 3.49
C LYS A 69 -7.59 -26.98 3.42
N LYS A 70 -7.90 -27.63 2.30
CA LYS A 70 -7.61 -29.06 2.08
C LYS A 70 -6.11 -29.41 2.01
N SER A 71 -5.26 -28.42 1.73
CA SER A 71 -3.80 -28.58 1.67
C SER A 71 -3.14 -28.35 3.03
N THR A 72 -3.91 -27.95 4.05
CA THR A 72 -3.42 -27.65 5.39
C THR A 72 -4.05 -28.62 6.40
N PRO A 73 -3.30 -29.54 7.02
CA PRO A 73 -3.85 -30.48 8.00
C PRO A 73 -4.51 -29.81 9.21
N ASP A 74 -4.05 -28.62 9.58
CA ASP A 74 -4.58 -27.79 10.67
C ASP A 74 -5.77 -26.90 10.25
N GLY A 75 -6.18 -26.96 8.98
CA GLY A 75 -7.25 -26.14 8.43
C GLY A 75 -6.93 -24.64 8.34
N SER A 76 -5.64 -24.25 8.40
CA SER A 76 -5.21 -22.84 8.36
C SER A 76 -5.40 -22.17 6.99
N GLY A 77 -5.54 -22.95 5.91
CA GLY A 77 -5.79 -22.43 4.56
C GLY A 77 -7.18 -21.82 4.38
N SER A 78 -7.36 -21.03 3.31
CA SER A 78 -8.65 -20.46 2.94
C SER A 78 -9.58 -21.53 2.36
N ASP A 79 -10.89 -21.39 2.58
CA ASP A 79 -11.91 -22.27 2.02
C ASP A 79 -12.05 -22.03 0.50
N THR A 80 -11.12 -22.61 -0.25
CA THR A 80 -10.85 -22.34 -1.66
C THR A 80 -10.30 -23.61 -2.30
N ASN A 81 -10.31 -23.67 -3.63
CA ASN A 81 -9.95 -24.85 -4.41
C ASN A 81 -9.07 -24.55 -5.64
N GLY A 82 -8.37 -23.42 -5.65
CA GLY A 82 -7.57 -22.96 -6.79
C GLY A 82 -6.07 -23.18 -6.62
N LEU A 83 -5.31 -22.70 -7.60
CA LEU A 83 -3.84 -22.61 -7.55
C LEU A 83 -3.39 -21.86 -6.29
N GLN A 84 -2.39 -22.37 -5.58
CA GLN A 84 -1.97 -21.82 -4.28
C GLN A 84 -0.48 -21.42 -4.24
N ASN A 85 -0.18 -20.33 -3.54
CA ASN A 85 1.18 -19.78 -3.50
C ASN A 85 2.20 -20.74 -2.88
N TYR A 86 1.89 -21.34 -1.72
CA TYR A 86 2.89 -22.09 -0.95
C TYR A 86 3.28 -23.42 -1.60
N ASP A 87 2.28 -24.18 -2.04
CA ASP A 87 2.46 -25.55 -2.50
C ASP A 87 2.80 -25.62 -4.00
N ASP A 88 2.15 -24.78 -4.83
CA ASP A 88 2.31 -24.84 -6.28
C ASP A 88 3.33 -23.81 -6.80
N LEU A 89 3.41 -22.66 -6.11
CA LEU A 89 4.24 -21.52 -6.53
C LEU A 89 5.50 -21.31 -5.68
N TYR A 90 5.70 -22.14 -4.66
CA TYR A 90 6.84 -22.09 -3.74
C TYR A 90 7.07 -20.70 -3.14
N ALA A 91 5.98 -19.96 -2.93
CA ALA A 91 5.98 -18.61 -2.40
C ALA A 91 5.41 -18.63 -0.97
N ASP A 92 6.28 -18.47 0.02
CA ASP A 92 5.93 -18.48 1.43
C ASP A 92 5.71 -17.04 1.96
N ILE A 93 4.62 -16.44 1.51
CA ILE A 93 4.31 -15.02 1.78
C ILE A 93 4.21 -14.76 3.30
N LEU A 94 3.57 -15.67 4.05
CA LEU A 94 3.40 -15.49 5.49
C LEU A 94 4.76 -15.52 6.20
N HIS A 95 5.69 -16.36 5.77
CA HIS A 95 7.06 -16.32 6.28
C HIS A 95 7.74 -14.98 5.96
N TRP A 96 7.63 -14.47 4.72
CA TRP A 96 8.24 -13.17 4.36
C TRP A 96 7.67 -12.00 5.17
N VAL A 97 6.37 -12.01 5.45
CA VAL A 97 5.73 -11.03 6.33
C VAL A 97 6.28 -11.14 7.75
N LYS A 98 6.35 -12.36 8.30
CA LYS A 98 6.84 -12.62 9.66
C LYS A 98 8.29 -12.17 9.84
N GLU A 99 9.15 -12.43 8.86
CA GLU A 99 10.57 -12.09 8.91
C GLU A 99 10.86 -10.62 8.53
N GLY A 100 9.85 -9.85 8.12
CA GLY A 100 10.03 -8.45 7.68
C GLY A 100 10.80 -8.32 6.37
N TRP A 101 10.76 -9.35 5.51
CA TRP A 101 11.44 -9.32 4.20
C TRP A 101 10.66 -8.56 3.14
N ILE A 102 9.42 -8.17 3.42
CA ILE A 102 8.60 -7.28 2.60
C ILE A 102 7.97 -6.22 3.50
N ASP A 103 7.83 -5.01 2.99
CA ASP A 103 7.17 -3.87 3.65
C ASP A 103 5.66 -3.81 3.33
N TYR A 104 5.24 -4.47 2.25
CA TYR A 104 3.83 -4.68 1.97
C TYR A 104 3.58 -5.97 1.17
N ASN A 105 2.37 -6.51 1.35
CA ASN A 105 1.83 -7.64 0.61
C ASN A 105 0.58 -7.20 -0.15
N MET A 106 0.43 -7.64 -1.40
CA MET A 106 -0.68 -7.26 -2.27
C MET A 106 -1.31 -8.46 -3.00
N PRO A 107 -2.04 -9.36 -2.31
CA PRO A 107 -2.65 -10.52 -2.95
C PRO A 107 -3.60 -10.14 -4.08
N GLN A 108 -3.50 -10.88 -5.18
CA GLN A 108 -4.34 -10.74 -6.37
C GLN A 108 -5.70 -11.43 -6.15
N ILE A 109 -6.64 -10.74 -5.49
CA ILE A 109 -8.00 -11.26 -5.22
C ILE A 109 -8.92 -10.84 -6.38
N TYR A 110 -8.68 -11.44 -7.55
CA TYR A 110 -9.29 -11.01 -8.82
C TYR A 110 -10.68 -11.60 -9.10
N TRP A 111 -11.09 -12.60 -8.32
CA TRP A 111 -12.38 -13.26 -8.48
C TRP A 111 -13.55 -12.41 -7.99
N GLU A 112 -14.73 -12.79 -8.45
CA GLU A 112 -16.01 -12.26 -8.02
C GLU A 112 -16.34 -12.67 -6.58
N ILE A 113 -17.17 -11.87 -5.92
CA ILE A 113 -17.91 -12.31 -4.73
C ILE A 113 -18.79 -13.49 -5.15
N ASP A 114 -18.83 -14.52 -4.30
CA ASP A 114 -19.53 -15.80 -4.46
C ASP A 114 -18.89 -16.73 -5.53
N HIS A 115 -17.64 -16.48 -5.94
CA HIS A 115 -16.94 -17.36 -6.89
C HIS A 115 -16.69 -18.76 -6.28
N PRO A 116 -17.11 -19.86 -6.92
CA PRO A 116 -17.22 -21.18 -6.29
C PRO A 116 -15.88 -21.79 -5.83
N ALA A 117 -14.77 -21.43 -6.49
CA ALA A 117 -13.45 -21.95 -6.14
C ALA A 117 -12.58 -20.97 -5.34
N ALA A 118 -12.95 -19.69 -5.31
CA ALA A 118 -12.06 -18.60 -4.89
C ALA A 118 -12.86 -17.34 -4.54
N ASP A 119 -13.87 -17.48 -3.69
CA ASP A 119 -14.73 -16.37 -3.30
C ASP A 119 -13.91 -15.18 -2.75
N TYR A 120 -14.21 -14.00 -3.28
CA TYR A 120 -13.55 -12.77 -2.90
C TYR A 120 -13.66 -12.48 -1.39
N ILE A 121 -14.83 -12.68 -0.78
CA ILE A 121 -15.05 -12.37 0.64
C ILE A 121 -14.24 -13.30 1.54
N THR A 122 -14.25 -14.59 1.23
CA THR A 122 -13.46 -15.63 1.89
C THR A 122 -11.97 -15.28 1.85
N LEU A 123 -11.46 -14.92 0.68
CA LEU A 123 -10.05 -14.59 0.50
C LEU A 123 -9.63 -13.32 1.24
N ILE A 124 -10.39 -12.23 1.11
CA ILE A 124 -10.02 -10.97 1.74
C ILE A 124 -10.10 -11.06 3.28
N GLN A 125 -11.07 -11.79 3.82
CA GLN A 125 -11.13 -12.08 5.26
C GLN A 125 -9.92 -12.89 5.72
N TRP A 126 -9.53 -13.91 4.96
CA TRP A 126 -8.38 -14.74 5.28
C TRP A 126 -7.09 -13.91 5.30
N TRP A 127 -6.86 -13.05 4.29
CA TRP A 127 -5.70 -12.16 4.27
C TRP A 127 -5.73 -11.13 5.39
N ASN A 128 -6.88 -10.53 5.68
CA ASN A 128 -7.02 -9.61 6.81
C ASN A 128 -6.72 -10.32 8.13
N LYS A 129 -7.20 -11.56 8.34
CA LYS A 129 -6.90 -12.34 9.55
C LYS A 129 -5.39 -12.54 9.75
N ASN A 130 -4.69 -12.90 8.67
CA ASN A 130 -3.25 -13.20 8.68
C ASN A 130 -2.32 -11.98 8.55
N ALA A 131 -2.87 -10.79 8.29
CA ALA A 131 -2.12 -9.55 8.30
C ALA A 131 -1.88 -9.03 9.73
N THR A 132 -0.89 -8.16 9.87
CA THR A 132 -0.54 -7.45 11.11
C THR A 132 -0.98 -6.00 11.06
N LEU A 133 -1.35 -5.40 12.19
CA LEU A 133 -1.68 -3.96 12.25
C LEU A 133 -0.44 -3.08 12.15
N GLU A 134 0.63 -3.46 12.86
CA GLU A 134 1.88 -2.70 13.02
C GLU A 134 3.05 -3.28 12.20
N GLY A 135 2.76 -4.12 11.20
CA GLY A 135 3.78 -4.76 10.37
C GLY A 135 3.61 -4.40 8.88
N PRO A 136 4.09 -5.26 7.98
CA PRO A 136 3.96 -5.04 6.53
C PRO A 136 2.50 -4.77 6.14
N HIS A 137 2.29 -3.75 5.31
CA HIS A 137 0.95 -3.33 4.92
C HIS A 137 0.26 -4.37 4.02
N LEU A 138 -1.05 -4.55 4.20
CA LEU A 138 -1.87 -5.35 3.29
C LEU A 138 -2.64 -4.43 2.31
N TYR A 139 -2.43 -4.64 1.01
CA TYR A 139 -3.22 -4.03 -0.06
C TYR A 139 -3.98 -5.11 -0.84
N ILE A 140 -5.13 -4.79 -1.41
CA ILE A 140 -5.91 -5.78 -2.18
C ILE A 140 -5.77 -5.51 -3.68
N GLY A 141 -5.22 -6.47 -4.43
CA GLY A 141 -5.22 -6.42 -5.89
C GLY A 141 -6.59 -6.81 -6.44
N GLN A 142 -7.17 -5.98 -7.30
CA GLN A 142 -8.46 -6.22 -7.94
C GLN A 142 -8.35 -6.21 -9.46
N ASP A 143 -9.03 -7.16 -10.12
CA ASP A 143 -9.29 -7.11 -11.56
C ASP A 143 -10.49 -6.19 -11.80
N VAL A 144 -10.26 -5.07 -12.48
CA VAL A 144 -11.26 -4.04 -12.75
C VAL A 144 -12.32 -4.57 -13.70
N ALA A 145 -11.92 -5.21 -14.81
CA ALA A 145 -12.85 -5.67 -15.84
C ALA A 145 -13.85 -6.69 -15.27
N ARG A 146 -13.37 -7.67 -14.49
CA ARG A 146 -14.22 -8.67 -13.81
C ARG A 146 -15.14 -8.01 -12.79
N THR A 147 -14.58 -7.14 -11.94
CA THR A 147 -15.35 -6.45 -10.90
C THR A 147 -16.47 -5.59 -11.48
N MET A 148 -16.19 -4.89 -12.57
CA MET A 148 -17.19 -4.07 -13.27
C MET A 148 -18.16 -4.92 -14.07
N LYS A 149 -17.72 -6.02 -14.68
CA LYS A 149 -18.61 -6.97 -15.38
C LYS A 149 -19.67 -7.53 -14.45
N ALA A 150 -19.29 -7.88 -13.21
CA ALA A 150 -20.17 -8.40 -12.18
C ALA A 150 -20.94 -7.33 -11.39
N SER A 151 -20.73 -6.03 -11.68
CA SER A 151 -21.34 -4.91 -10.94
C SER A 151 -21.01 -4.92 -9.43
N GLN A 152 -19.82 -5.39 -9.06
CA GLN A 152 -19.44 -5.63 -7.65
C GLN A 152 -18.57 -4.53 -7.03
N LEU A 153 -18.19 -3.49 -7.78
CA LEU A 153 -17.29 -2.43 -7.30
C LEU A 153 -17.72 -1.88 -5.94
N THR A 154 -18.98 -1.46 -5.80
CA THR A 154 -19.48 -0.84 -4.57
C THR A 154 -19.38 -1.78 -3.37
N ARG A 155 -19.73 -3.05 -3.57
CA ARG A 155 -19.76 -4.06 -2.51
C ARG A 155 -18.34 -4.42 -2.08
N LYS A 156 -17.42 -4.63 -3.02
CA LYS A 156 -15.99 -4.87 -2.75
C LYS A 156 -15.34 -3.68 -2.03
N MET A 157 -15.51 -2.46 -2.53
CA MET A 157 -14.91 -1.26 -1.94
C MET A 157 -15.41 -0.98 -0.51
N ARG A 158 -16.70 -1.20 -0.23
CA ARG A 158 -17.23 -1.06 1.15
C ARG A 158 -16.65 -2.13 2.07
N TYR A 159 -16.53 -3.36 1.58
CA TYR A 159 -16.01 -4.47 2.36
C TYR A 159 -14.53 -4.29 2.72
N GLU A 160 -13.68 -3.97 1.74
CA GLU A 160 -12.26 -3.66 1.95
C GLU A 160 -12.05 -2.60 3.03
N ARG A 161 -12.83 -1.51 2.96
CA ARG A 161 -12.72 -0.38 3.90
C ARG A 161 -13.19 -0.69 5.32
N ALA A 162 -14.00 -1.73 5.50
CA ALA A 162 -14.47 -2.17 6.81
C ALA A 162 -13.43 -3.06 7.53
N LEU A 163 -12.39 -3.53 6.84
CA LEU A 163 -11.39 -4.43 7.38
C LEU A 163 -10.22 -3.64 8.00
N SER A 164 -9.93 -3.89 9.28
CA SER A 164 -8.99 -3.09 10.07
C SER A 164 -7.53 -3.15 9.60
N LYS A 165 -7.11 -4.25 8.96
CA LYS A 165 -5.72 -4.46 8.52
C LYS A 165 -5.52 -4.21 7.02
N VAL A 166 -6.59 -3.99 6.25
CA VAL A 166 -6.48 -3.59 4.84
C VAL A 166 -6.16 -2.10 4.77
N LYS A 167 -5.03 -1.75 4.14
CA LYS A 167 -4.53 -0.37 4.04
C LYS A 167 -4.80 0.29 2.68
N GLY A 168 -5.43 -0.42 1.74
CA GLY A 168 -5.80 0.10 0.43
C GLY A 168 -5.99 -1.00 -0.62
N ASN A 169 -6.07 -0.59 -1.89
CA ASN A 169 -6.21 -1.50 -3.03
C ASN A 169 -5.39 -1.05 -4.24
N CYS A 170 -5.23 -1.97 -5.18
CA CYS A 170 -4.61 -1.75 -6.47
C CYS A 170 -5.52 -2.26 -7.57
N PHE A 171 -5.82 -1.40 -8.54
CA PHE A 171 -6.67 -1.71 -9.67
C PHE A 171 -5.83 -2.18 -10.84
N TRP A 172 -6.06 -3.41 -11.27
CA TRP A 172 -5.40 -4.02 -12.41
C TRP A 172 -6.39 -4.31 -13.55
N PRO A 173 -6.00 -4.07 -14.82
CA PRO A 173 -4.90 -3.20 -15.23
C PRO A 173 -5.33 -1.72 -15.22
N ALA A 174 -4.35 -0.82 -15.28
CA ALA A 174 -4.61 0.63 -15.29
C ALA A 174 -5.50 1.08 -16.47
N ASN A 175 -5.40 0.42 -17.63
CA ASN A 175 -6.17 0.77 -18.83
C ASN A 175 -7.69 0.73 -18.60
N GLU A 176 -8.19 -0.22 -17.80
CA GLU A 176 -9.62 -0.32 -17.48
C GLU A 176 -10.13 0.94 -16.75
N LEU A 177 -9.28 1.55 -15.91
CA LEU A 177 -9.59 2.83 -15.27
C LEU A 177 -9.53 3.99 -16.27
N LEU A 178 -8.52 4.01 -17.15
CA LEU A 178 -8.34 5.07 -18.14
C LEU A 178 -9.47 5.09 -19.17
N TRP A 179 -9.93 3.92 -19.60
CA TRP A 179 -11.10 3.76 -20.47
C TRP A 179 -12.42 3.96 -19.75
N ASN A 180 -12.38 4.17 -18.42
CA ASN A 180 -13.56 4.29 -17.58
C ASN A 180 -14.54 3.13 -17.80
N ASN A 181 -14.04 1.89 -17.88
CA ASN A 181 -14.86 0.73 -18.19
C ASN A 181 -16.06 0.65 -17.24
N LYS A 182 -17.27 0.66 -17.82
CA LYS A 182 -18.56 0.72 -17.11
C LYS A 182 -18.64 1.82 -16.03
N GLY A 183 -17.95 2.95 -16.21
CA GLY A 183 -18.00 4.09 -15.28
C GLY A 183 -17.16 3.92 -14.00
N VAL A 184 -16.17 3.00 -13.98
CA VAL A 184 -15.34 2.76 -12.80
C VAL A 184 -14.62 4.02 -12.29
N ALA A 185 -14.02 4.81 -13.17
CA ALA A 185 -13.29 6.01 -12.77
C ALA A 185 -14.23 7.08 -12.20
N ASP A 186 -15.43 7.22 -12.76
CA ASP A 186 -16.44 8.14 -12.24
C ASP A 186 -16.97 7.70 -10.88
N SER A 187 -17.15 6.39 -10.68
CA SER A 187 -17.57 5.85 -9.38
C SER A 187 -16.48 6.06 -8.33
N LEU A 188 -15.21 5.78 -8.67
CA LEU A 188 -14.09 6.03 -7.76
C LEU A 188 -13.98 7.51 -7.40
N LYS A 189 -13.97 8.42 -8.38
CA LYS A 189 -13.85 9.88 -8.15
C LYS A 189 -15.01 10.44 -7.30
N ARG A 190 -16.24 9.95 -7.50
CA ARG A 190 -17.41 10.45 -6.76
C ARG A 190 -17.52 9.88 -5.36
N ASN A 191 -17.25 8.58 -5.21
CA ASN A 191 -17.67 7.83 -4.02
C ASN A 191 -16.52 7.41 -3.09
N TYR A 192 -15.31 7.18 -3.62
CA TYR A 192 -14.25 6.52 -2.85
C TYR A 192 -12.96 7.35 -2.76
N HIS A 193 -12.54 7.94 -3.88
CA HIS A 193 -11.28 8.67 -4.06
C HIS A 193 -11.55 10.14 -4.45
N ARG A 194 -12.53 10.76 -3.78
CA ARG A 194 -12.95 12.14 -4.04
C ARG A 194 -11.89 13.18 -3.67
N TYR A 195 -11.14 12.92 -2.62
CA TYR A 195 -10.13 13.82 -2.08
C TYR A 195 -8.73 13.21 -2.23
N PRO A 196 -7.68 14.04 -2.30
CA PRO A 196 -6.31 13.57 -2.16
C PRO A 196 -6.15 12.74 -0.89
N ALA A 197 -5.41 11.65 -0.98
CA ALA A 197 -5.06 10.81 0.16
C ALA A 197 -3.54 10.80 0.33
N LEU A 198 -3.09 10.78 1.58
CA LEU A 198 -1.70 10.53 1.90
C LEU A 198 -1.43 9.03 1.83
N ILE A 199 -0.18 8.67 1.52
CA ILE A 199 0.26 7.28 1.66
C ILE A 199 0.28 6.97 3.17
N PRO A 200 -0.28 5.83 3.62
CA PRO A 200 -0.23 5.46 5.03
C PRO A 200 1.21 5.42 5.54
N ALA A 201 1.44 5.87 6.77
CA ALA A 201 2.74 5.80 7.44
C ALA A 201 3.22 4.35 7.58
N TYR A 202 4.45 4.07 7.17
CA TYR A 202 5.11 2.77 7.33
C TYR A 202 5.86 2.74 8.68
N THR A 203 5.09 2.79 9.78
CA THR A 203 5.61 2.91 11.15
C THR A 203 6.52 1.75 11.56
N HIS A 204 6.35 0.57 10.96
CA HIS A 204 7.23 -0.59 11.16
C HIS A 204 8.65 -0.40 10.60
N MET A 205 8.83 0.52 9.63
CA MET A 205 10.15 0.89 9.11
C MET A 205 10.77 2.05 9.91
N HIS A 206 9.94 3.04 10.27
CA HIS A 206 10.32 4.20 11.06
C HIS A 206 9.06 4.84 11.66
N ASN A 207 9.02 5.12 12.97
CA ASN A 207 7.81 5.55 13.67
C ASN A 207 7.89 6.96 14.28
N ARG A 208 8.85 7.78 13.86
CA ARG A 208 8.96 9.18 14.30
C ARG A 208 8.63 10.12 13.16
N ALA A 209 7.83 11.14 13.45
CA ALA A 209 7.53 12.20 12.49
C ALA A 209 8.71 13.19 12.37
N PRO A 210 8.86 13.87 11.22
CA PRO A 210 9.86 14.93 11.07
C PRO A 210 9.48 16.14 11.92
N GLN A 211 10.45 17.03 12.16
CA GLN A 211 10.22 18.28 12.87
C GLN A 211 9.18 19.17 12.20
N GLU A 212 8.42 19.91 13.01
CA GLU A 212 7.45 20.89 12.51
C GLU A 212 8.11 21.98 11.65
N VAL A 213 7.32 22.52 10.72
CA VAL A 213 7.78 23.65 9.89
C VAL A 213 8.05 24.88 10.75
N LYS A 214 9.13 25.59 10.44
CA LYS A 214 9.58 26.80 11.12
C LYS A 214 9.23 28.04 10.31
N LYS A 215 9.15 29.19 10.98
CA LYS A 215 8.92 30.51 10.35
C LYS A 215 7.73 30.54 9.36
N LEU A 216 6.63 29.87 9.69
CA LEU A 216 5.39 29.90 8.91
C LEU A 216 4.84 31.34 8.88
N LYS A 217 4.77 31.93 7.69
CA LYS A 217 4.35 33.32 7.47
C LYS A 217 3.55 33.46 6.19
N LYS A 218 2.76 34.52 6.11
CA LYS A 218 1.99 34.93 4.94
C LYS A 218 2.53 36.27 4.42
N GLU A 219 2.72 36.40 3.12
CA GLU A 219 3.23 37.64 2.51
C GLU A 219 2.69 37.84 1.10
N TRP A 220 2.60 39.10 0.67
CA TRP A 220 2.33 39.43 -0.73
C TRP A 220 3.62 39.34 -1.53
N THR A 221 3.54 38.66 -2.67
CA THR A 221 4.63 38.48 -3.62
C THR A 221 4.17 38.92 -5.00
N ALA A 222 5.09 39.02 -5.96
CA ALA A 222 4.72 39.27 -7.37
C ALA A 222 3.75 38.21 -7.93
N ASP A 223 3.80 36.99 -7.41
CA ASP A 223 2.93 35.87 -7.80
C ASP A 223 1.57 35.88 -7.07
N GLY A 224 1.36 36.79 -6.11
CA GLY A 224 0.14 36.92 -5.30
C GLY A 224 0.35 36.63 -3.80
N TYR A 225 -0.75 36.38 -3.09
CA TYR A 225 -0.74 36.19 -1.64
C TYR A 225 -0.29 34.78 -1.26
N MET A 226 0.87 34.69 -0.61
CA MET A 226 1.64 33.47 -0.50
C MET A 226 1.82 33.03 0.95
N LEU A 227 1.75 31.73 1.18
CA LEU A 227 2.12 31.09 2.44
C LEU A 227 3.51 30.49 2.33
N HIS A 228 4.43 30.88 3.21
CA HIS A 228 5.83 30.47 3.22
C HIS A 228 6.24 29.85 4.56
N TRP A 229 7.11 28.84 4.51
CA TRP A 229 7.71 28.24 5.70
C TRP A 229 9.17 27.82 5.44
N LYS A 230 9.84 27.38 6.49
CA LYS A 230 11.15 26.73 6.43
C LYS A 230 11.05 25.33 7.02
N ALA A 231 11.77 24.40 6.45
CA ALA A 231 11.95 23.07 7.01
C ALA A 231 13.32 22.55 6.59
N GLU A 232 13.89 21.68 7.41
CA GLU A 232 15.09 20.94 7.03
C GLU A 232 14.67 19.78 6.12
N GLN A 233 15.33 19.67 4.96
CA GLN A 233 15.05 18.66 3.95
C GLN A 233 16.38 18.07 3.50
N SER A 234 16.39 16.79 3.14
CA SER A 234 17.58 16.13 2.61
C SER A 234 17.24 15.12 1.52
N PRO A 235 17.98 15.10 0.40
CA PRO A 235 17.87 14.05 -0.62
C PRO A 235 18.22 12.65 -0.09
N THR A 236 19.01 12.55 0.98
CA THR A 236 19.58 11.28 1.48
C THR A 236 19.16 10.92 2.90
N ASN A 237 18.83 11.89 3.76
CA ASN A 237 18.26 11.60 5.08
C ASN A 237 16.74 11.41 4.95
N PRO A 238 16.21 10.19 5.19
CA PRO A 238 14.79 9.89 5.01
C PRO A 238 13.88 10.33 6.17
N GLU A 239 14.44 10.67 7.33
CA GLU A 239 13.69 11.08 8.54
C GLU A 239 13.37 12.59 8.52
N LEU A 240 14.00 13.35 7.63
CA LEU A 240 13.71 14.77 7.42
C LEU A 240 12.50 14.97 6.50
N ALA A 241 11.98 16.19 6.47
CA ALA A 241 10.82 16.55 5.67
C ALA A 241 11.07 16.27 4.18
N SER A 242 10.29 15.36 3.61
CA SER A 242 10.30 14.98 2.20
C SER A 242 9.26 15.76 1.40
N TYR A 243 8.10 16.00 2.01
CA TYR A 243 7.02 16.84 1.47
C TYR A 243 6.17 17.45 2.60
N PHE A 244 5.25 18.32 2.21
CA PHE A 244 4.36 19.06 3.11
C PHE A 244 2.92 18.90 2.68
N VAL A 245 2.02 18.94 3.67
CA VAL A 245 0.58 18.96 3.45
C VAL A 245 0.03 20.27 3.99
N VAL A 246 -0.73 20.97 3.17
CA VAL A 246 -1.38 22.22 3.53
C VAL A 246 -2.86 21.94 3.69
N TYR A 247 -3.34 22.15 4.91
CA TYR A 247 -4.74 22.04 5.27
C TYR A 247 -5.37 23.43 5.39
N ARG A 248 -6.66 23.54 5.07
CA ARG A 248 -7.45 24.75 5.24
C ARG A 248 -8.77 24.46 5.94
N PHE A 249 -9.01 25.19 7.02
CA PHE A 249 -10.22 25.14 7.83
C PHE A 249 -10.91 26.50 7.82
N GLU A 250 -12.23 26.48 7.94
CA GLU A 250 -13.04 27.69 8.16
C GLU A 250 -12.72 28.32 9.53
N ASP A 251 -13.06 29.60 9.72
CA ASP A 251 -12.84 30.24 11.03
C ASP A 251 -13.64 29.51 12.12
N LYS A 252 -12.98 29.24 13.25
CA LYS A 252 -13.49 28.48 14.40
C LYS A 252 -13.94 27.04 14.12
N GLU A 253 -13.71 26.50 12.92
CA GLU A 253 -13.95 25.09 12.64
C GLU A 253 -13.03 24.20 13.51
N PRO A 254 -13.53 23.08 14.08
CA PRO A 254 -12.71 22.09 14.77
C PRO A 254 -11.58 21.58 13.86
N LEU A 255 -10.39 21.45 14.43
CA LEU A 255 -9.23 20.96 13.70
C LEU A 255 -9.24 19.43 13.65
N ASP A 256 -9.34 18.90 12.45
CA ASP A 256 -9.27 17.48 12.17
C ASP A 256 -8.40 17.24 10.92
N LEU A 257 -7.13 16.87 11.15
CA LEU A 257 -6.19 16.55 10.08
C LEU A 257 -6.47 15.18 9.44
N SER A 258 -7.30 14.34 10.05
CA SER A 258 -7.74 13.07 9.46
C SER A 258 -8.77 13.26 8.35
N ASN A 259 -9.38 14.45 8.23
CA ASN A 259 -10.35 14.78 7.20
C ASN A 259 -9.67 15.20 5.88
N PRO A 260 -9.65 14.36 4.84
CA PRO A 260 -8.94 14.68 3.59
C PRO A 260 -9.59 15.81 2.79
N ALA A 261 -10.85 16.16 3.06
CA ALA A 261 -11.50 17.33 2.44
C ALA A 261 -10.84 18.66 2.81
N LYS A 262 -10.01 18.66 3.86
CA LYS A 262 -9.26 19.83 4.34
C LYS A 262 -7.91 19.99 3.65
N ILE A 263 -7.41 18.97 2.95
CA ILE A 263 -6.17 19.04 2.18
C ILE A 263 -6.41 19.92 0.95
N VAL A 264 -5.72 21.06 0.90
CA VAL A 264 -5.74 21.97 -0.27
C VAL A 264 -4.49 21.84 -1.12
N LYS A 265 -3.38 21.33 -0.56
CA LYS A 265 -2.15 21.09 -1.33
C LYS A 265 -1.29 20.01 -0.68
N ILE A 266 -0.72 19.14 -1.52
CA ILE A 266 0.45 18.32 -1.20
C ILE A 266 1.60 18.84 -2.07
N THR A 267 2.75 19.16 -1.47
CA THR A 267 3.85 19.83 -2.18
C THR A 267 5.21 19.48 -1.60
N ARG A 268 6.25 19.48 -2.44
CA ARG A 268 7.66 19.39 -1.99
C ARG A 268 8.30 20.76 -1.74
N ASN A 269 7.66 21.82 -2.21
CA ASN A 269 8.13 23.19 -2.02
C ASN A 269 7.70 23.73 -0.66
N THR A 270 8.48 24.65 -0.09
CA THR A 270 8.16 25.32 1.18
C THR A 270 7.28 26.57 1.00
N ARG A 271 6.44 26.56 -0.04
CA ARG A 271 5.52 27.65 -0.40
C ARG A 271 4.21 27.15 -0.99
N TYR A 272 3.16 27.92 -0.77
CA TYR A 272 1.82 27.69 -1.33
C TYR A 272 1.14 29.02 -1.68
N LEU A 273 0.77 29.18 -2.95
CA LEU A 273 0.00 30.33 -3.41
C LEU A 273 -1.44 30.17 -2.94
N MET A 274 -1.91 31.08 -2.10
CA MET A 274 -3.24 31.00 -1.54
C MET A 274 -4.27 31.62 -2.50
N PRO A 275 -5.48 31.03 -2.60
CA PRO A 275 -6.56 31.59 -3.42
C PRO A 275 -7.19 32.78 -2.70
N TYR A 276 -6.50 33.93 -2.71
CA TYR A 276 -7.00 35.17 -2.14
C TYR A 276 -8.28 35.63 -2.86
N ASP A 277 -9.26 36.08 -2.10
CA ASP A 277 -10.54 36.61 -2.55
C ASP A 277 -11.00 37.73 -1.60
N ASN A 278 -10.73 38.98 -1.98
CA ASN A 278 -11.21 40.21 -1.34
C ASN A 278 -10.89 40.43 0.16
N GLY A 279 -10.24 39.49 0.85
CA GLY A 279 -9.75 39.64 2.22
C GLY A 279 -10.83 39.57 3.31
N LYS A 280 -12.08 39.25 2.96
CA LYS A 280 -13.19 39.29 3.93
C LYS A 280 -13.30 38.01 4.73
N LYS A 281 -12.89 36.86 4.19
CA LYS A 281 -13.14 35.56 4.82
C LYS A 281 -11.91 35.05 5.57
N LYS A 282 -12.11 34.74 6.85
CA LYS A 282 -11.06 34.21 7.71
C LYS A 282 -10.97 32.69 7.56
N TYR A 283 -9.73 32.21 7.45
CA TYR A 283 -9.37 30.80 7.39
C TYR A 283 -8.26 30.50 8.38
N ARG A 284 -8.15 29.23 8.78
CA ARG A 284 -7.00 28.69 9.49
C ARG A 284 -6.29 27.71 8.59
N TYR A 285 -5.02 27.98 8.32
CA TYR A 285 -4.14 27.08 7.58
C TYR A 285 -3.27 26.30 8.55
N ILE A 286 -3.08 25.02 8.28
CA ILE A 286 -2.09 24.18 8.98
C ILE A 286 -1.14 23.61 7.93
N VAL A 287 0.16 23.71 8.20
CA VAL A 287 1.19 23.10 7.36
C VAL A 287 1.90 22.03 8.17
N THR A 288 1.79 20.79 7.73
CA THR A 288 2.51 19.63 8.29
C THR A 288 3.71 19.30 7.43
N ALA A 289 4.70 18.64 8.04
CA ALA A 289 5.80 18.02 7.31
C ALA A 289 5.68 16.49 7.39
N VAL A 290 6.09 15.84 6.30
CA VAL A 290 6.02 14.39 6.15
C VAL A 290 7.35 13.84 5.66
N ASP A 291 7.84 12.78 6.30
CA ASP A 291 9.12 12.14 5.98
C ASP A 291 9.01 11.16 4.78
N ARG A 292 10.06 10.40 4.46
CA ARG A 292 10.00 9.39 3.38
C ARG A 292 9.25 8.12 3.77
N PHE A 293 9.05 7.87 5.07
CA PHE A 293 8.27 6.76 5.60
C PHE A 293 6.77 7.07 5.69
N HIS A 294 6.38 8.32 5.41
CA HIS A 294 5.04 8.88 5.49
C HIS A 294 4.53 9.17 6.90
N ASN A 295 5.43 9.35 7.87
CA ASN A 295 5.08 9.88 9.17
C ASN A 295 4.83 11.39 9.06
N GLU A 296 3.61 11.82 9.39
CA GLU A 296 3.20 13.21 9.40
C GLU A 296 3.23 13.78 10.82
N ASN A 297 3.72 15.01 10.98
CA ASN A 297 3.68 15.70 12.28
C ASN A 297 2.37 16.48 12.52
N THR A 298 2.21 17.03 13.72
CA THR A 298 1.03 17.82 14.11
C THR A 298 0.87 19.16 13.39
N GLY A 299 1.95 19.65 12.78
CA GLY A 299 1.96 20.83 11.92
C GLY A 299 1.84 22.18 12.64
N LYS A 300 2.09 23.25 11.89
CA LYS A 300 2.05 24.63 12.39
C LYS A 300 0.86 25.39 11.81
N SER A 301 0.16 26.11 12.68
CA SER A 301 -1.08 26.83 12.33
C SER A 301 -0.86 28.33 12.11
N ILE A 302 -1.61 28.92 11.18
CA ILE A 302 -1.68 30.36 10.97
C ILE A 302 -3.09 30.79 10.53
N LYS A 303 -3.56 31.93 11.05
CA LYS A 303 -4.82 32.55 10.61
C LYS A 303 -4.56 33.45 9.41
N VAL A 304 -5.37 33.30 8.38
CA VAL A 304 -5.27 34.05 7.11
C VAL A 304 -6.64 34.64 6.79
N LYS A 305 -6.65 35.86 6.24
CA LYS A 305 -7.83 36.40 5.58
C LYS A 305 -7.59 36.25 4.09
N LEU A 306 -8.42 35.46 3.43
CA LEU A 306 -8.44 35.41 1.97
C LEU A 306 -9.47 36.39 1.47
#